data_AF-A0A9D6F434-F1
#
_entry.id   AF-A0A9D6F434-F1
#
_cell.length_a   1.000
_cell.length_b   1.000
_cell.length_c   1.000
_cell.angle_alpha   90.00
_cell.angle_beta   90.00
_cell.angle_gamma   90.00
#
_symmetry.space_group_name_H-M   'P 1'
#
loop_
_entity.id
_entity.type
_entity.pdbx_description
1 polymer ?
#
loop_
_entity_poly.entity_id
_entity_poly.type
_entity_poly.pdbx_seq_one_letter_code
_entity_poly.pdbx_strand_id
1 'polypeptide(L)'
;MTSATSRIDSQLSAYFKEIYPDPGEGKDNTRAVNVRQELYRLFEEGIGHDEPSIKRSSWVAFNAVTEFVDHVRTSRGANDADRASRRLDSIWFGSGARLKQQAWNLANEMAMAV
;
A
#
# COMPACT_ATOMS: atom_id res chain seq x y z
N MET A 1 -16.50 -7.48 21.06
CA MET A 1 -15.44 -6.67 20.41
C MET A 1 -14.94 -7.26 19.08
N THR A 2 -15.37 -8.46 18.66
CA THR A 2 -14.82 -9.20 17.51
C THR A 2 -15.33 -8.75 16.12
N SER A 3 -16.52 -8.16 16.03
CA SER A 3 -17.17 -7.84 14.74
C SER A 3 -16.49 -6.69 13.97
N ALA A 4 -16.08 -5.62 14.67
CA ALA A 4 -15.40 -4.48 14.04
C ALA A 4 -14.00 -4.83 13.52
N THR A 5 -13.26 -5.65 14.27
CA THR A 5 -11.96 -6.19 13.84
C THR A 5 -12.09 -7.05 12.59
N SER A 6 -13.08 -7.95 12.56
CA SER A 6 -13.34 -8.78 11.38
C SER A 6 -13.74 -7.96 10.15
N ARG A 7 -14.41 -6.81 10.33
CA ARG A 7 -14.78 -5.90 9.24
C ARG A 7 -13.58 -5.15 8.68
N ILE A 8 -12.73 -4.58 9.54
CA ILE A 8 -11.54 -3.85 9.06
C ILE A 8 -10.61 -4.81 8.31
N ASP A 9 -10.48 -6.05 8.75
CA ASP A 9 -9.64 -7.05 8.08
C ASP A 9 -10.16 -7.38 6.67
N SER A 10 -11.48 -7.51 6.49
CA SER A 10 -12.06 -7.77 5.17
C SER A 10 -11.94 -6.56 4.25
N GLN A 11 -12.18 -5.34 4.75
CA GLN A 11 -12.01 -4.11 4.00
C GLN A 11 -10.54 -3.88 3.61
N LEU A 12 -9.60 -4.14 4.51
CA LEU A 12 -8.16 -4.01 4.27
C LEU A 12 -7.68 -5.01 3.21
N SER A 13 -8.19 -6.24 3.26
CA SER A 13 -7.89 -7.26 2.25
C SER A 13 -8.37 -6.84 0.86
N ALA A 14 -9.60 -6.33 0.75
CA ALA A 14 -10.12 -5.78 -0.49
C ALA A 14 -9.28 -4.57 -0.97
N TYR A 15 -8.96 -3.64 -0.07
CA TYR A 15 -8.15 -2.47 -0.35
C TYR A 15 -6.77 -2.83 -0.94
N PHE A 16 -6.01 -3.71 -0.28
CA PHE A 16 -4.69 -4.13 -0.77
C PHE A 16 -4.78 -4.97 -2.05
N LYS A 17 -5.88 -5.70 -2.25
CA LYS A 17 -6.13 -6.41 -3.51
C LYS A 17 -6.36 -5.45 -4.67
N GLU A 18 -7.10 -4.36 -4.47
CA GLU A 18 -7.29 -3.34 -5.51
C GLU A 18 -6.00 -2.57 -5.81
N ILE A 19 -5.18 -2.32 -4.79
CA ILE A 19 -3.90 -1.63 -4.94
C ILE A 19 -2.85 -2.49 -5.66
N TYR A 20 -2.78 -3.78 -5.34
CA TYR A 20 -1.97 -4.76 -6.05
C TYR A 20 -2.82 -5.97 -6.43
N PRO A 21 -3.49 -5.93 -7.60
CA PRO A 21 -4.36 -7.01 -8.05
C PRO A 21 -3.57 -8.25 -8.43
N ASP A 22 -4.26 -9.39 -8.44
CA ASP A 22 -3.69 -10.57 -9.07
C ASP A 22 -3.54 -10.31 -10.58
N PRO A 23 -2.49 -10.85 -11.20
CA PRO A 23 -2.41 -10.84 -12.64
C PRO A 23 -3.54 -11.68 -13.24
N GLY A 24 -3.86 -11.45 -14.51
CA GLY A 24 -4.91 -12.20 -15.21
C GLY A 24 -4.75 -13.72 -15.11
N GLU A 25 -5.84 -14.45 -15.38
CA GLU A 25 -5.95 -15.89 -15.18
C GLU A 25 -4.76 -16.69 -15.74
N GLY A 26 -4.28 -17.67 -14.98
CA GLY A 26 -3.15 -18.53 -15.34
C GLY A 26 -1.76 -17.88 -15.20
N LYS A 27 -1.66 -16.62 -14.76
CA LYS A 27 -0.37 -15.94 -14.52
C LYS A 27 0.10 -16.09 -13.07
N ASP A 28 1.42 -16.15 -12.89
CA ASP A 28 2.06 -16.20 -11.57
C ASP A 28 1.78 -14.94 -10.75
N ASN A 29 1.09 -15.09 -9.62
CA ASN A 29 0.72 -14.02 -8.71
C ASN A 29 1.71 -13.81 -7.55
N THR A 30 2.84 -14.54 -7.51
CA THR A 30 3.81 -14.50 -6.39
C THR A 30 4.24 -13.08 -6.05
N ARG A 31 4.51 -12.26 -7.07
CA ARG A 31 4.88 -10.84 -6.86
C ARG A 31 3.75 -10.04 -6.20
N ALA A 32 2.51 -10.22 -6.64
CA ALA A 32 1.37 -9.50 -6.09
C ALA A 32 1.11 -9.93 -4.64
N VAL A 33 1.24 -11.23 -4.35
CA VAL A 33 1.15 -11.78 -2.99
C VAL A 33 2.23 -11.19 -2.08
N ASN A 34 3.50 -11.21 -2.49
CA ASN A 34 4.60 -10.71 -1.68
C ASN A 34 4.45 -9.20 -1.39
N VAL A 35 4.01 -8.42 -2.37
CA VAL A 35 3.76 -6.98 -2.16
C VAL A 35 2.62 -6.77 -1.16
N ARG A 36 1.51 -7.50 -1.28
CA ARG A 36 0.41 -7.38 -0.31
C ARG A 36 0.82 -7.81 1.09
N GLN A 37 1.64 -8.84 1.24
CA GLN A 37 2.20 -9.23 2.54
C GLN A 37 3.05 -8.10 3.15
N GLU A 38 3.87 -7.44 2.35
CA GLU A 38 4.64 -6.28 2.83
C GLU A 38 3.73 -5.10 3.22
N LEU A 39 2.65 -4.85 2.47
CA LEU A 39 1.67 -3.83 2.84
C LEU A 39 0.97 -4.15 4.17
N TYR A 40 0.64 -5.42 4.44
CA TYR A 40 0.12 -5.84 5.75
C TYR A 40 1.14 -5.63 6.86
N ARG A 41 2.41 -5.98 6.63
CA ARG A 41 3.47 -5.74 7.62
C ARG A 41 3.60 -4.25 7.93
N LEU A 42 3.64 -3.40 6.90
CA LEU A 42 3.69 -1.95 7.04
C LEU A 42 2.44 -1.38 7.71
N PHE A 43 1.25 -1.95 7.48
CA PHE A 43 0.03 -1.52 8.17
C PHE A 43 0.10 -1.72 9.69
N GLU A 44 0.70 -2.82 10.14
CA GLU A 44 0.81 -3.13 11.58
C GLU A 44 2.04 -2.48 12.23
N GLU A 45 3.15 -2.37 11.51
CA GLU A 45 4.48 -2.06 12.06
C GLU A 45 5.19 -0.89 11.35
N GLY A 46 4.51 -0.22 10.42
CA GLY A 46 5.05 0.93 9.70
C GLY A 46 5.36 2.10 10.64
N ILE A 47 6.22 3.00 10.17
CA ILE A 47 6.77 4.05 11.03
C ILE A 47 5.65 5.01 11.46
N GLY A 48 5.36 5.05 12.75
CA GLY A 48 4.32 5.92 13.32
C GLY A 48 2.89 5.40 13.17
N HIS A 49 2.70 4.15 12.74
CA HIS A 49 1.38 3.51 12.60
C HIS A 49 0.83 2.94 13.92
N ASP A 50 1.64 2.94 14.97
CA ASP A 50 1.31 2.46 16.32
C ASP A 50 0.55 3.49 17.16
N GLU A 51 0.43 4.73 16.69
CA GLU A 51 -0.32 5.81 17.33
C GLU A 51 -1.79 5.40 17.61
N PRO A 52 -2.22 5.29 18.89
CA PRO A 52 -3.51 4.70 19.25
C PRO A 52 -4.73 5.35 18.60
N SER A 53 -4.66 6.66 18.33
CA SER A 53 -5.77 7.42 17.73
C SER A 53 -6.03 7.09 16.26
N ILE A 54 -5.03 6.56 15.54
CA ILE A 54 -5.13 6.22 14.12
C ILE A 54 -4.91 4.72 13.87
N LYS A 55 -4.47 3.95 14.87
CA LYS A 55 -4.13 2.55 14.71
C LYS A 55 -5.27 1.76 14.07
N ARG A 56 -4.92 0.95 13.07
CA ARG A 56 -5.85 0.13 12.29
C ARG A 56 -7.01 0.91 11.64
N SER A 57 -6.72 2.12 11.17
CA SER A 57 -7.66 2.93 10.37
C SER A 57 -7.34 2.89 8.87
N SER A 58 -8.25 3.38 8.04
CA SER A 58 -7.98 3.59 6.61
C SER A 58 -6.84 4.59 6.37
N TRP A 59 -6.60 5.52 7.29
CA TRP A 59 -5.44 6.43 7.23
C TRP A 59 -4.12 5.66 7.34
N VAL A 60 -4.04 4.68 8.22
CA VAL A 60 -2.87 3.79 8.33
C VAL A 60 -2.74 2.89 7.09
N ALA A 61 -3.86 2.40 6.54
CA ALA A 61 -3.83 1.63 5.28
C ALA A 61 -3.26 2.44 4.12
N PHE A 62 -3.65 3.71 4.00
CA PHE A 62 -3.06 4.64 3.02
C PHE A 62 -1.56 4.85 3.26
N ASN A 63 -1.14 5.13 4.50
CA ASN A 63 0.27 5.38 4.80
C ASN A 63 1.15 4.13 4.62
N ALA A 64 0.62 2.92 4.84
CA ALA A 64 1.33 1.69 4.48
C ALA A 64 1.67 1.65 2.98
N VAL A 65 0.77 2.11 2.11
CA VAL A 65 1.03 2.21 0.67
C VAL A 65 2.03 3.33 0.35
N THR A 66 1.95 4.48 1.01
CA THR A 66 2.91 5.58 0.77
C THR A 66 4.32 5.17 1.19
N GLU A 67 4.48 4.56 2.36
CA GLU A 67 5.76 4.05 2.86
C GLU A 67 6.32 2.98 1.92
N PHE A 68 5.48 2.05 1.47
CA PHE A 68 5.88 1.05 0.48
C PHE A 68 6.41 1.70 -0.80
N VAL A 69 5.68 2.66 -1.37
CA VAL A 69 6.06 3.30 -2.65
C VAL A 69 7.33 4.13 -2.52
N ASP A 70 7.49 4.85 -1.41
CA ASP A 70 8.52 5.87 -1.28
C ASP A 70 9.84 5.28 -0.74
N HIS A 71 9.76 4.24 0.09
CA HIS A 71 10.90 3.71 0.83
C HIS A 71 11.22 2.24 0.54
N VAL A 72 10.22 1.39 0.33
CA VAL A 72 10.45 -0.07 0.20
C VAL A 72 10.58 -0.51 -1.26
N ARG A 73 9.77 0.06 -2.15
CA ARG A 73 9.69 -0.36 -3.55
C ARG A 73 10.99 -0.05 -4.29
N THR A 74 11.63 -1.10 -4.78
CA THR A 74 12.89 -0.98 -5.52
C THR A 74 12.72 -0.32 -6.89
N SER A 75 13.65 0.56 -7.26
CA SER A 75 13.79 1.12 -8.60
C SER A 75 14.99 0.51 -9.33
N ARG A 76 14.87 0.26 -10.65
CA ARG A 76 15.94 -0.31 -11.48
C ARG A 76 16.76 0.80 -12.14
N GLY A 77 18.09 0.70 -12.17
CA GLY A 77 18.99 1.72 -12.72
C GLY A 77 20.41 1.18 -12.87
N ALA A 78 21.21 1.81 -13.75
CA ALA A 78 22.57 1.34 -14.04
C ALA A 78 23.56 1.61 -12.89
N ASN A 79 23.30 2.67 -12.12
CA ASN A 79 24.05 3.04 -10.92
C ASN A 79 23.11 3.64 -9.86
N ASP A 80 23.66 4.06 -8.74
CA ASP A 80 22.91 4.53 -7.57
C ASP A 80 22.19 5.86 -7.84
N ALA A 81 22.85 6.79 -8.54
CA ALA A 81 22.27 8.07 -8.92
C ALA A 81 21.06 7.88 -9.86
N ASP A 82 21.18 6.98 -10.84
CA ASP A 82 20.08 6.62 -11.74
C ASP A 82 18.91 5.98 -10.99
N ARG A 83 19.18 5.06 -10.05
CA ARG A 83 18.13 4.43 -9.23
C ARG A 83 17.40 5.48 -8.39
N ALA A 84 18.13 6.39 -7.76
CA ALA A 84 17.57 7.46 -6.96
C ALA A 84 16.70 8.42 -7.81
N SER A 85 17.21 8.85 -8.97
CA SER A 85 16.48 9.71 -9.91
C SER A 85 15.19 9.06 -10.41
N ARG A 86 15.26 7.80 -10.87
CA ARG A 86 14.07 7.06 -11.33
C ARG A 86 13.06 6.80 -10.22
N ARG A 87 13.52 6.56 -8.99
CA ARG A 87 12.63 6.43 -7.82
C ARG A 87 11.90 7.75 -7.60
N LEU A 88 12.62 8.87 -7.56
CA LEU A 88 12.05 10.20 -7.32
C LEU A 88 11.03 10.56 -8.40
N ASP A 89 11.36 10.36 -9.66
CA ASP A 89 10.43 10.57 -10.78
C ASP A 89 9.17 9.72 -10.63
N SER A 90 9.31 8.44 -10.24
CA SER A 90 8.16 7.57 -9.98
C SER A 90 7.27 8.09 -8.84
N ILE A 91 7.88 8.56 -7.76
CA ILE A 91 7.20 9.08 -6.56
C ILE A 91 6.42 10.36 -6.88
N TRP A 92 7.00 11.27 -7.67
CA TRP A 92 6.43 12.58 -7.94
C TRP A 92 5.48 12.61 -9.13
N PHE A 93 5.83 11.93 -10.23
CA PHE A 93 5.15 12.10 -11.52
C PHE A 93 4.76 10.78 -12.19
N GLY A 94 5.41 9.68 -11.81
CA GLY A 94 5.26 8.39 -12.46
C GLY A 94 4.25 7.46 -11.80
N SER A 95 4.58 6.16 -11.83
CA SER A 95 3.70 5.10 -11.35
C SER A 95 3.48 5.13 -9.83
N GLY A 96 4.43 5.64 -9.06
CA GLY A 96 4.30 5.79 -7.61
C GLY A 96 3.26 6.85 -7.26
N ALA A 97 3.33 8.03 -7.90
CA ALA A 97 2.35 9.10 -7.74
C ALA A 97 0.92 8.62 -8.03
N ARG A 98 0.72 7.92 -9.16
CA ARG A 98 -0.59 7.36 -9.53
C ARG A 98 -1.10 6.33 -8.53
N LEU A 99 -0.22 5.45 -8.05
CA LEU A 99 -0.60 4.43 -7.08
C LEU A 99 -0.99 5.05 -5.74
N LYS A 100 -0.27 6.07 -5.27
CA LYS A 100 -0.64 6.82 -4.06
C LYS A 100 -1.97 7.56 -4.23
N GLN A 101 -2.26 8.11 -5.41
CA GLN A 101 -3.56 8.71 -5.68
C GLN A 101 -4.70 7.68 -5.64
N GLN A 102 -4.51 6.49 -6.22
CA GLN A 102 -5.48 5.41 -6.14
C GLN A 102 -5.68 4.96 -4.68
N ALA A 103 -4.58 4.80 -3.93
CA ALA A 103 -4.58 4.47 -2.51
C ALA A 103 -5.37 5.47 -1.67
N TRP A 104 -5.22 6.76 -1.95
CA TRP A 104 -5.97 7.82 -1.30
C TRP A 104 -7.48 7.70 -1.56
N ASN A 105 -7.88 7.52 -2.82
CA ASN A 105 -9.28 7.42 -3.19
C ASN A 105 -9.96 6.22 -2.52
N LEU A 106 -9.34 5.05 -2.59
CA LEU A 106 -9.86 3.83 -1.95
C LEU A 106 -9.90 3.93 -0.42
N ALA A 107 -8.95 4.65 0.20
CA ALA A 107 -8.94 4.83 1.65
C ALA A 107 -10.08 5.75 2.11
N ASN A 108 -10.44 6.76 1.30
CA ASN A 108 -11.62 7.59 1.55
C ASN A 108 -12.92 6.78 1.41
N GLU A 109 -13.04 5.94 0.39
CA GLU A 109 -14.19 5.04 0.24
C GLU A 109 -14.32 4.10 1.44
N MET A 110 -13.21 3.49 1.86
CA MET A 110 -13.15 2.63 3.05
C MET A 110 -13.57 3.38 4.33
N ALA A 111 -13.17 4.65 4.47
CA ALA A 111 -13.54 5.50 5.61
C ALA A 111 -15.03 5.88 5.61
N MET A 112 -15.63 6.07 4.44
CA MET A 112 -17.03 6.47 4.29
C MET A 112 -17.99 5.28 4.31
N ALA A 113 -17.49 4.07 4.09
CA ALA A 113 -18.29 2.86 4.14
C ALA A 113 -18.83 2.54 5.55
N VAL A 114 -18.43 3.29 6.60
CA VAL A 114 -18.73 3.07 8.04
C VAL A 114 -20.20 2.85 8.34
#